data_AF-A0A6B9ZEX2-F1
#
_entry.id   AF-A0A6B9ZEX2-F1
#
_cell.length_a   1.000
_cell.length_b   1.000
_cell.length_c   1.000
_cell.angle_alpha   90.00
_cell.angle_beta   90.00
_cell.angle_gamma   90.00
#
_symmetry.space_group_name_H-M   'P 1'
#
loop_
_entity.id
_entity.type
_entity.pdbx_description
1 polymer ?
#
loop_
_entity_poly.entity_id
_entity_poly.type
_entity_poly.pdbx_seq_one_letter_code
_entity_poly.pdbx_strand_id
1 'polypeptide(L)'
;MERRYFLKQAFVSAVGSALIPGIVTGRSLWEEQPPLLIDTKIQGRTFSHFWSKCVGAGRAGEVLRTGSPWLEQLQFAKKHCGFEYCRLHGIFHDDMSVYQGGVYNWLRVDDVISRMLKAGVKPFVELSFFPKEMAGGSATAYWWKANVSPPADFSKWAQLVTNFAKHCVEKYGISEVSTWYFEVWNEPNVSATWAGRKSQYFAMYKATAQAIKGVSSQLRVGGPATGNFVGDGRFDGELEDRSRISISPVDPDAQQWKGVWITDFLEYCKKEQLPVDFVSTHPYPTDLPFNNGKGTVRGIDATQKDLQWLRAVVDKSAYPKAEIHLTEWGTSSCGRDAMHDALPAAAYIVKANVDSIGLADGLSYGAFSDCGEEGTGGQQFSGGCGLLNYQGIPKPSFHAYRMLNALGDELLYNKDGIIVTRHKATQKITALVYNYPAALKTVPPFGTMTVVEDALKLGEPRDFNFKLININKDARFNVEILDRENGNALHAMKQAGEPETLNAEQVKLLQQMGMAVREEQVLSSSAGVLLIGKVLQPWDVMLIDETH
;
A
#
# COMPACT_ATOMS: atom_id res chain seq x y z
N MET A 1 13.93 44.93 -35.31
CA MET A 1 14.60 44.66 -36.59
C MET A 1 13.90 43.44 -37.19
N GLU A 2 13.04 43.69 -38.20
CA GLU A 2 12.47 42.78 -39.24
C GLU A 2 11.96 41.37 -38.84
N ARG A 3 10.62 41.12 -38.85
CA ARG A 3 9.79 40.52 -39.96
C ARG A 3 9.83 38.96 -39.97
N ARG A 4 8.74 38.17 -40.02
CA ARG A 4 7.54 38.22 -40.89
C ARG A 4 6.46 37.21 -40.42
N TYR A 5 5.21 37.56 -40.73
CA TYR A 5 3.96 36.78 -40.80
C TYR A 5 4.06 35.39 -41.45
N PHE A 6 3.17 34.45 -41.10
CA PHE A 6 2.10 33.97 -42.02
C PHE A 6 1.12 32.97 -41.34
N LEU A 7 -0.16 33.35 -41.34
CA LEU A 7 -1.35 32.52 -41.12
C LEU A 7 -1.83 32.05 -42.50
N LYS A 8 -2.17 30.77 -42.70
CA LYS A 8 -3.08 30.33 -43.77
C LYS A 8 -3.70 28.96 -43.46
N GLN A 9 -5.03 28.98 -43.36
CA GLN A 9 -5.93 27.83 -43.46
C GLN A 9 -5.83 27.19 -44.86
N ALA A 10 -6.04 25.88 -44.93
CA ALA A 10 -6.42 25.21 -46.17
C ALA A 10 -7.47 24.11 -45.89
N PHE A 11 -8.66 24.34 -46.44
CA PHE A 11 -9.70 23.36 -46.70
C PHE A 11 -9.18 22.28 -47.65
N VAL A 12 -9.56 21.01 -47.43
CA VAL A 12 -9.41 19.94 -48.42
C VAL A 12 -10.78 19.58 -48.97
N SER A 13 -11.01 19.96 -50.23
CA SER A 13 -12.10 19.48 -51.07
C SER A 13 -11.60 18.38 -52.00
N ALA A 14 -12.32 17.27 -52.05
CA ALA A 14 -12.09 16.13 -52.93
C ALA A 14 -12.46 16.44 -54.39
N VAL A 15 -11.57 16.14 -55.35
CA VAL A 15 -11.89 15.68 -56.72
C VAL A 15 -10.71 14.83 -57.21
N GLY A 16 -10.99 13.62 -57.72
CA GLY A 16 -10.00 12.66 -58.17
C GLY A 16 -9.48 12.88 -59.60
N SER A 17 -8.42 12.14 -59.95
CA SER A 17 -8.09 11.73 -61.32
C SER A 17 -7.03 10.61 -61.34
N ALA A 18 -7.40 9.56 -62.07
CA ALA A 18 -6.60 8.63 -62.88
C ALA A 18 -5.45 7.80 -62.26
N LEU A 19 -5.69 6.48 -62.30
CA LEU A 19 -4.80 5.35 -61.99
C LEU A 19 -3.64 5.20 -63.00
N ILE A 20 -2.47 4.82 -62.48
CA ILE A 20 -1.42 4.08 -63.21
C ILE A 20 -1.25 2.73 -62.50
N PRO A 21 -1.37 1.58 -63.18
CA PRO A 21 -1.32 0.27 -62.53
C PRO A 21 0.14 -0.18 -62.33
N GLY A 22 0.71 0.20 -61.19
CA GLY A 22 1.91 -0.42 -60.64
C GLY A 22 1.50 -1.38 -59.54
N ILE A 23 1.79 -2.67 -59.71
CA ILE A 23 1.52 -3.73 -58.74
C ILE A 23 2.30 -3.43 -57.46
N VAL A 24 1.66 -2.74 -56.52
CA VAL A 24 1.95 -2.86 -55.11
C VAL A 24 1.01 -3.94 -54.63
N THR A 25 1.56 -5.10 -54.29
CA THR A 25 0.87 -6.11 -53.50
C THR A 25 0.50 -5.44 -52.17
N GLY A 26 -0.70 -4.88 -52.13
CA GLY A 26 -1.28 -4.33 -50.92
C GLY A 26 -1.27 -5.42 -49.87
N ARG A 27 -0.44 -5.24 -48.83
CA ARG A 27 -0.83 -5.71 -47.52
C ARG A 27 -2.17 -5.07 -47.25
N SER A 28 -3.20 -5.91 -47.19
CA SER A 28 -4.53 -5.52 -46.79
C SER A 28 -4.44 -4.60 -45.59
N LEU A 29 -5.11 -3.46 -45.74
CA LEU A 29 -5.52 -2.55 -44.69
C LEU A 29 -5.75 -3.33 -43.40
N TRP A 30 -4.96 -2.98 -42.38
CA TRP A 30 -5.19 -3.33 -40.99
C TRP A 30 -6.69 -3.15 -40.73
N GLU A 31 -7.39 -4.24 -40.41
CA GLU A 31 -8.69 -4.13 -39.76
C GLU A 31 -8.44 -3.35 -38.48
N GLU A 32 -8.80 -2.06 -38.47
CA GLU A 32 -8.89 -1.28 -37.25
C GLU A 32 -9.88 -2.04 -36.36
N GLN A 33 -9.34 -2.76 -35.38
CA GLN A 33 -10.15 -3.36 -34.33
C GLN A 33 -11.00 -2.23 -33.75
N PRO A 34 -12.34 -2.36 -33.74
CA PRO A 34 -13.19 -1.30 -33.23
C PRO A 34 -12.81 -1.02 -31.76
N PRO A 35 -12.78 0.26 -31.34
CA PRO A 35 -12.36 0.61 -29.99
C PRO A 35 -13.27 -0.06 -28.96
N LEU A 36 -12.67 -0.53 -27.86
CA LEU A 36 -13.42 -1.13 -26.75
C LEU A 36 -14.47 -0.14 -26.24
N LEU A 37 -15.74 -0.54 -26.17
CA LEU A 37 -16.83 0.29 -25.67
C LEU A 37 -17.11 -0.05 -24.19
N ILE A 38 -17.07 0.96 -23.33
CA ILE A 38 -17.41 0.84 -21.91
C ILE A 38 -18.62 1.73 -21.63
N ASP A 39 -19.77 1.10 -21.36
CA ASP A 39 -20.99 1.80 -21.01
C ASP A 39 -20.96 2.22 -19.54
N THR A 40 -21.00 3.54 -19.30
CA THR A 40 -20.93 4.10 -17.95
C THR A 40 -22.29 4.18 -17.25
N LYS A 41 -23.38 3.72 -17.88
CA LYS A 41 -24.72 3.61 -17.26
C LYS A 41 -25.05 2.23 -16.74
N ILE A 42 -24.17 1.24 -16.93
CA ILE A 42 -24.37 -0.08 -16.34
C ILE A 42 -24.47 0.01 -14.81
N GLN A 43 -25.12 -0.98 -14.21
CA GLN A 43 -25.09 -1.17 -12.77
C GLN A 43 -23.71 -1.67 -12.38
N GLY A 44 -22.98 -0.88 -11.60
CA GLY A 44 -21.65 -1.25 -11.12
C GLY A 44 -21.68 -2.01 -9.80
N ARG A 45 -20.51 -2.48 -9.37
CA ARG A 45 -20.30 -3.10 -8.05
C ARG A 45 -19.76 -2.05 -7.07
N THR A 46 -20.47 -1.85 -5.96
CA THR A 46 -19.99 -0.96 -4.89
C THR A 46 -18.77 -1.56 -4.19
N PHE A 47 -17.82 -0.72 -3.82
CA PHE A 47 -16.69 -1.11 -2.99
C PHE A 47 -16.24 0.04 -2.10
N SER A 48 -15.52 -0.28 -1.02
CA SER A 48 -14.84 0.70 -0.16
C SER A 48 -13.41 0.94 -0.66
N HIS A 49 -12.87 2.14 -0.48
CA HIS A 49 -11.46 2.44 -0.77
C HIS A 49 -10.52 1.84 0.27
N PHE A 50 -10.46 0.50 0.32
CA PHE A 50 -9.67 -0.24 1.31
C PHE A 50 -8.17 0.07 1.23
N TRP A 51 -7.66 0.49 0.07
CA TRP A 51 -6.29 1.00 -0.11
C TRP A 51 -6.00 2.32 0.60
N SER A 52 -7.00 3.20 0.73
CA SER A 52 -6.87 4.46 1.48
C SER A 52 -7.30 4.30 2.93
N LYS A 53 -7.50 3.07 3.41
CA LYS A 53 -7.90 2.84 4.80
C LYS A 53 -6.76 3.16 5.74
N CYS A 54 -5.58 2.58 5.54
CA CYS A 54 -4.47 2.72 6.46
C CYS A 54 -3.15 2.98 5.72
N VAL A 55 -2.17 3.51 6.43
CA VAL A 55 -0.78 3.57 5.97
C VAL A 55 0.15 3.26 7.12
N GLY A 56 1.26 2.58 6.85
CA GLY A 56 2.28 2.28 7.82
C GLY A 56 3.20 3.46 8.07
N ALA A 57 3.82 3.46 9.24
CA ALA A 57 4.90 4.35 9.64
C ALA A 57 5.97 3.53 10.38
N GLY A 58 7.12 4.15 10.69
CA GLY A 58 8.05 3.58 11.65
C GLY A 58 7.50 3.59 13.08
N ARG A 59 8.37 3.64 14.07
CA ARG A 59 7.99 3.50 15.48
C ARG A 59 7.50 4.82 16.12
N ALA A 60 6.69 4.72 17.18
CA ALA A 60 6.09 5.84 17.90
C ALA A 60 7.08 6.97 18.28
N GLY A 61 8.29 6.60 18.71
CA GLY A 61 9.32 7.56 19.13
C GLY A 61 9.80 8.49 18.01
N GLU A 62 9.67 8.10 16.74
CA GLU A 62 10.08 8.92 15.59
C GLU A 62 9.17 10.16 15.41
N VAL A 63 7.91 10.03 15.80
CA VAL A 63 6.90 11.11 15.74
C VAL A 63 7.28 12.29 16.65
N LEU A 64 8.05 12.00 17.71
CA LEU A 64 8.43 12.97 18.75
C LEU A 64 9.76 13.68 18.47
N ARG A 65 10.43 13.36 17.37
CA ARG A 65 11.73 13.95 17.04
C ARG A 65 11.59 15.40 16.64
N THR A 66 12.32 16.26 17.34
CA THR A 66 12.43 17.68 16.98
C THR A 66 12.99 17.83 15.57
N GLY A 67 12.29 18.60 14.73
CA GLY A 67 12.70 18.84 13.33
C GLY A 67 12.44 17.69 12.37
N SER A 68 11.79 16.60 12.82
CA SER A 68 11.34 15.53 11.94
C SER A 68 10.21 16.03 11.02
N PRO A 69 10.24 15.74 9.71
CA PRO A 69 9.19 16.13 8.77
C PRO A 69 7.96 15.21 8.82
N TRP A 70 7.89 14.31 9.81
CA TRP A 70 6.89 13.24 9.91
C TRP A 70 5.46 13.77 9.85
N LEU A 71 5.14 14.86 10.57
CA LEU A 71 3.78 15.40 10.63
C LEU A 71 3.40 16.03 9.29
N GLU A 72 4.29 16.83 8.70
CA GLU A 72 4.08 17.51 7.42
C GLU A 72 3.89 16.48 6.30
N GLN A 73 4.70 15.42 6.30
CA GLN A 73 4.60 14.34 5.34
C GLN A 73 3.33 13.51 5.51
N LEU A 74 2.89 13.24 6.74
CA LEU A 74 1.62 12.55 6.98
C LEU A 74 0.42 13.40 6.54
N GLN A 75 0.45 14.70 6.80
CA GLN A 75 -0.56 15.64 6.29
C GLN A 75 -0.58 15.68 4.76
N PHE A 76 0.59 15.65 4.13
CA PHE A 76 0.71 15.59 2.69
C PHE A 76 0.14 14.28 2.12
N ALA A 77 0.50 13.14 2.70
CA ALA A 77 -0.03 11.84 2.33
C ALA A 77 -1.55 11.76 2.55
N LYS A 78 -2.07 12.27 3.69
CA LYS A 78 -3.52 12.35 3.95
C LYS A 78 -4.24 13.14 2.86
N LYS A 79 -3.71 14.33 2.54
CA LYS A 79 -4.33 15.24 1.56
C LYS A 79 -4.44 14.62 0.18
N HIS A 80 -3.40 13.91 -0.26
CA HIS A 80 -3.30 13.43 -1.64
C HIS A 80 -3.73 11.97 -1.83
N CYS A 81 -3.51 11.11 -0.82
CA CYS A 81 -3.79 9.67 -0.88
C CYS A 81 -5.01 9.25 -0.04
N GLY A 82 -5.58 10.16 0.75
CA GLY A 82 -6.85 9.96 1.45
C GLY A 82 -6.81 9.17 2.75
N PHE A 83 -5.64 8.64 3.17
CA PHE A 83 -5.48 7.70 4.29
C PHE A 83 -6.34 8.02 5.53
N GLU A 84 -7.18 7.09 6.00
CA GLU A 84 -8.01 7.31 7.20
C GLU A 84 -7.27 7.02 8.50
N TYR A 85 -6.36 6.04 8.48
CA TYR A 85 -5.61 5.56 9.63
C TYR A 85 -4.10 5.56 9.38
N CYS A 86 -3.33 5.59 10.46
CA CYS A 86 -1.90 5.37 10.43
C CYS A 86 -1.53 4.32 11.50
N ARG A 87 -0.68 3.35 11.13
CA ARG A 87 -0.24 2.23 11.98
C ARG A 87 1.26 2.37 12.24
N LEU A 88 1.66 2.26 13.51
CA LEU A 88 3.03 2.47 13.97
C LEU A 88 3.42 1.45 15.04
N HIS A 89 4.70 1.13 15.10
CA HIS A 89 5.25 0.20 16.08
C HIS A 89 5.53 0.87 17.43
N GLY A 90 5.62 0.07 18.50
CA GLY A 90 6.34 0.47 19.71
C GLY A 90 5.66 1.54 20.56
N ILE A 91 4.33 1.61 20.60
CA ILE A 91 3.60 2.56 21.44
C ILE A 91 3.92 2.40 22.95
N PHE A 92 4.32 1.20 23.37
CA PHE A 92 4.75 0.86 24.73
C PHE A 92 6.27 0.69 24.88
N HIS A 93 7.05 1.03 23.85
CA HIS A 93 8.50 0.98 23.95
C HIS A 93 9.04 1.92 25.04
N ASP A 94 10.21 1.61 25.61
CA ASP A 94 10.74 2.32 26.78
C ASP A 94 11.06 3.81 26.50
N ASP A 95 11.31 4.18 25.24
CA ASP A 95 11.50 5.58 24.86
C ASP A 95 10.18 6.39 24.83
N MET A 96 9.03 5.72 24.86
CA MET A 96 7.74 6.34 25.16
C MET A 96 7.56 6.56 26.67
N SER A 97 8.39 5.92 27.49
CA SER A 97 8.39 6.00 28.96
C SER A 97 7.03 5.71 29.58
N VAL A 98 6.30 4.75 29.00
CA VAL A 98 4.93 4.41 29.38
C VAL A 98 4.84 3.81 30.77
N TYR A 99 5.82 3.00 31.17
CA TYR A 99 5.78 2.26 32.43
C TYR A 99 7.13 2.30 33.13
N GLN A 100 7.16 2.82 34.36
CA GLN A 100 8.35 2.86 35.20
C GLN A 100 7.97 2.70 36.68
N GLY A 101 8.53 1.71 37.37
CA GLY A 101 8.33 1.52 38.81
C GLY A 101 6.87 1.34 39.24
N GLY A 102 6.01 0.79 38.39
CA GLY A 102 4.58 0.63 38.65
C GLY A 102 3.70 1.83 38.30
N VAL A 103 4.29 2.91 37.77
CA VAL A 103 3.56 4.13 37.37
C VAL A 103 3.39 4.15 35.86
N TYR A 104 2.20 4.54 35.41
CA TYR A 104 1.88 4.76 33.99
C TYR A 104 2.05 6.24 33.62
N ASN A 105 2.71 6.51 32.50
CA ASN A 105 2.89 7.86 31.97
C ASN A 105 2.49 7.94 30.49
N TRP A 106 1.43 8.70 30.21
CA TRP A 106 0.85 8.79 28.88
C TRP A 106 1.29 10.03 28.09
N LEU A 107 2.17 10.88 28.63
CA LEU A 107 2.52 12.18 28.01
C LEU A 107 2.99 12.04 26.56
N ARG A 108 3.90 11.11 26.30
CA ARG A 108 4.45 10.88 24.95
C ARG A 108 3.46 10.18 24.02
N VAL A 109 2.72 9.21 24.55
CA VAL A 109 1.64 8.53 23.84
C VAL A 109 0.58 9.53 23.38
N ASP A 110 0.20 10.46 24.25
CA ASP A 110 -0.75 11.53 23.95
C ASP A 110 -0.24 12.48 22.87
N ASP A 111 1.05 12.85 22.87
CA ASP A 111 1.62 13.70 21.82
C ASP A 111 1.62 12.97 20.47
N VAL A 112 1.97 11.68 20.42
CA VAL A 112 1.87 10.86 19.21
C VAL A 112 0.44 10.81 18.67
N ILE A 113 -0.53 10.41 19.49
CA ILE A 113 -1.93 10.33 19.09
C ILE A 113 -2.45 11.70 18.66
N SER A 114 -2.12 12.76 19.40
CA SER A 114 -2.57 14.12 19.07
C SER A 114 -2.00 14.60 17.74
N ARG A 115 -0.77 14.25 17.38
CA ARG A 115 -0.16 14.56 16.08
C ARG A 115 -0.83 13.79 14.95
N MET A 116 -1.15 12.52 15.14
CA MET A 116 -1.92 11.72 14.17
C MET A 116 -3.29 12.35 13.91
N LEU A 117 -4.04 12.64 14.99
CA LEU A 117 -5.36 13.26 14.88
C LEU A 117 -5.29 14.66 14.24
N LYS A 118 -4.25 15.45 14.57
CA LYS A 118 -3.98 16.76 13.93
C LYS A 118 -3.64 16.63 12.44
N ALA A 119 -3.05 15.52 12.02
CA ALA A 119 -2.83 15.22 10.60
C ALA A 119 -4.13 14.78 9.89
N GLY A 120 -5.22 14.58 10.61
CA GLY A 120 -6.50 14.11 10.06
C GLY A 120 -6.54 12.59 9.86
N VAL A 121 -5.68 11.83 10.54
CA VAL A 121 -5.70 10.36 10.56
C VAL A 121 -5.94 9.83 11.96
N LYS A 122 -6.58 8.67 12.04
CA LYS A 122 -6.83 7.96 13.30
C LYS A 122 -5.74 6.93 13.57
N PRO A 123 -5.47 6.59 14.83
CA PRO A 123 -4.52 5.53 15.14
C PRO A 123 -5.11 4.16 14.82
N PHE A 124 -4.36 3.38 14.05
CA PHE A 124 -4.46 1.93 14.06
C PHE A 124 -3.42 1.44 15.08
N VAL A 125 -3.86 1.20 16.31
CA VAL A 125 -2.96 1.00 17.45
C VAL A 125 -2.40 -0.41 17.44
N GLU A 126 -1.11 -0.54 17.20
CA GLU A 126 -0.36 -1.76 17.48
C GLU A 126 0.06 -1.78 18.96
N LEU A 127 -0.42 -2.77 19.71
CA LEU A 127 -0.09 -2.96 21.12
C LEU A 127 1.27 -3.67 21.23
N SER A 128 2.36 -2.91 21.15
CA SER A 128 3.74 -3.40 21.19
C SER A 128 4.74 -2.33 21.68
N PHE A 129 6.00 -2.65 21.94
CA PHE A 129 6.48 -3.97 22.37
C PHE A 129 6.41 -4.04 23.91
N PHE A 130 7.06 -5.00 24.57
CA PHE A 130 7.04 -4.97 26.03
C PHE A 130 7.86 -3.79 26.58
N PRO A 131 7.34 -3.04 27.56
CA PRO A 131 8.19 -2.27 28.45
C PRO A 131 9.20 -3.20 29.13
N LYS A 132 10.43 -2.73 29.36
CA LYS A 132 11.51 -3.57 29.93
C LYS A 132 11.14 -4.23 31.25
N GLU A 133 10.42 -3.52 32.13
CA GLU A 133 9.98 -4.05 33.43
C GLU A 133 8.88 -5.12 33.34
N MET A 134 8.27 -5.31 32.17
CA MET A 134 7.24 -6.31 31.90
C MET A 134 7.73 -7.47 31.02
N ALA A 135 8.86 -7.32 30.35
CA ALA A 135 9.44 -8.37 29.52
C ALA A 135 9.87 -9.58 30.36
N GLY A 136 9.64 -10.79 29.84
CA GLY A 136 10.02 -12.04 30.50
C GLY A 136 11.49 -12.43 30.33
N GLY A 137 12.26 -11.64 29.61
CA GLY A 137 13.64 -11.94 29.23
C GLY A 137 14.30 -10.76 28.53
N SER A 138 15.54 -10.94 28.11
CA SER A 138 16.39 -9.87 27.53
C SER A 138 16.46 -9.88 26.01
N ALA A 139 15.71 -10.75 25.32
CA ALA A 139 15.71 -10.77 23.86
C ALA A 139 15.06 -9.49 23.33
N THR A 140 15.72 -8.86 22.35
CA THR A 140 15.25 -7.61 21.75
C THR A 140 15.24 -7.67 20.23
N ALA A 141 14.29 -6.98 19.61
CA ALA A 141 14.19 -6.77 18.17
C ALA A 141 14.75 -5.39 17.75
N TYR A 142 15.13 -5.29 16.47
CA TYR A 142 15.60 -4.08 15.80
C TYR A 142 16.84 -3.44 16.47
N TRP A 143 17.36 -2.36 15.86
CA TRP A 143 18.52 -1.66 16.41
C TRP A 143 18.15 -0.85 17.68
N TRP A 144 16.89 -0.43 17.79
CA TRP A 144 16.35 0.35 18.91
C TRP A 144 15.92 -0.51 20.11
N LYS A 145 16.16 -1.83 20.06
CA LYS A 145 16.07 -2.79 21.17
C LYS A 145 14.68 -2.98 21.78
N ALA A 146 13.66 -3.19 20.94
CA ALA A 146 12.32 -3.54 21.40
C ALA A 146 12.33 -4.83 22.22
N ASN A 147 11.76 -4.87 23.44
CA ASN A 147 11.73 -6.11 24.22
C ASN A 147 10.66 -7.08 23.68
N VAL A 148 11.07 -8.31 23.33
CA VAL A 148 10.19 -9.29 22.63
C VAL A 148 10.02 -10.61 23.36
N SER A 149 10.52 -10.71 24.58
CA SER A 149 10.39 -11.90 25.42
C SER A 149 9.06 -11.86 26.19
N PRO A 150 8.11 -12.78 25.95
CA PRO A 150 6.90 -12.82 26.75
C PRO A 150 7.19 -13.14 28.22
N PRO A 151 6.49 -12.50 29.17
CA PRO A 151 6.50 -12.92 30.56
C PRO A 151 5.83 -14.29 30.74
N ALA A 152 6.11 -14.95 31.86
CA ALA A 152 5.44 -16.21 32.22
C ALA A 152 3.94 -16.00 32.54
N ASP A 153 3.58 -14.80 33.01
CA ASP A 153 2.22 -14.38 33.34
C ASP A 153 1.92 -13.03 32.66
N PHE A 154 0.76 -12.93 32.01
CA PHE A 154 0.33 -11.74 31.27
C PHE A 154 -0.53 -10.78 32.11
N SER A 155 -0.65 -10.96 33.43
CA SER A 155 -1.52 -10.10 34.25
C SER A 155 -1.05 -8.64 34.25
N LYS A 156 0.26 -8.38 34.33
CA LYS A 156 0.81 -7.02 34.22
C LYS A 156 0.59 -6.40 32.83
N TRP A 157 0.72 -7.22 31.78
CA TRP A 157 0.42 -6.81 30.41
C TRP A 157 -1.06 -6.44 30.25
N ALA A 158 -1.97 -7.28 30.74
CA ALA A 158 -3.40 -7.00 30.72
C ALA A 158 -3.75 -5.70 31.48
N GLN A 159 -3.10 -5.44 32.61
CA GLN A 159 -3.25 -4.18 33.35
C GLN A 159 -2.75 -2.97 32.55
N LEU A 160 -1.59 -3.07 31.88
CA LEU A 160 -1.10 -2.03 30.98
C LEU A 160 -2.11 -1.71 29.88
N VAL A 161 -2.60 -2.73 29.17
CA VAL A 161 -3.58 -2.58 28.09
C VAL A 161 -4.88 -1.97 28.62
N THR A 162 -5.37 -2.44 29.78
CA THR A 162 -6.58 -1.90 30.42
C THR A 162 -6.42 -0.42 30.74
N ASN A 163 -5.31 -0.03 31.36
CA ASN A 163 -5.06 1.35 31.75
C ASN A 163 -4.85 2.26 30.54
N PHE A 164 -4.16 1.77 29.50
CA PHE A 164 -4.02 2.48 28.24
C PHE A 164 -5.38 2.72 27.57
N ALA A 165 -6.21 1.68 27.41
CA ALA A 165 -7.52 1.82 26.78
C ALA A 165 -8.47 2.72 27.59
N LYS A 166 -8.45 2.63 28.93
CA LYS A 166 -9.20 3.56 29.80
C LYS A 166 -8.75 4.99 29.60
N HIS A 167 -7.43 5.24 29.64
CA HIS A 167 -6.87 6.57 29.43
C HIS A 167 -7.29 7.15 28.07
N CYS A 168 -7.21 6.36 26.98
CA CYS A 168 -7.69 6.80 25.67
C CYS A 168 -9.18 7.18 25.70
N VAL A 169 -10.04 6.34 26.29
CA VAL A 169 -11.48 6.60 26.39
C VAL A 169 -11.78 7.83 27.23
N GLU A 170 -11.09 8.01 28.35
CA GLU A 170 -11.22 9.17 29.25
C GLU A 170 -10.78 10.47 28.56
N LYS A 171 -9.68 10.43 27.79
CA LYS A 171 -9.10 11.61 27.15
C LYS A 171 -9.79 12.01 25.84
N TYR A 172 -10.12 11.04 24.99
CA TYR A 172 -10.64 11.28 23.63
C TYR A 172 -12.13 10.98 23.48
N GLY A 173 -12.75 10.33 24.47
CA GLY A 173 -14.16 9.94 24.46
C GLY A 173 -14.43 8.64 23.69
N ILE A 174 -15.39 7.86 24.18
CA ILE A 174 -15.70 6.54 23.58
C ILE A 174 -16.19 6.63 22.13
N SER A 175 -16.85 7.71 21.75
CA SER A 175 -17.32 7.94 20.36
C SER A 175 -16.16 8.02 19.38
N GLU A 176 -15.01 8.55 19.79
CA GLU A 176 -13.81 8.59 18.96
C GLU A 176 -13.05 7.27 19.05
N VAL A 177 -12.76 6.78 20.26
CA VAL A 177 -11.88 5.61 20.46
C VAL A 177 -12.49 4.30 19.95
N SER A 178 -13.82 4.15 19.94
CA SER A 178 -14.48 2.99 19.30
C SER A 178 -14.27 2.94 17.78
N THR A 179 -13.90 4.06 17.17
CA THR A 179 -13.51 4.12 15.75
C THR A 179 -12.02 3.82 15.53
N TRP A 180 -11.24 3.49 16.54
CA TRP A 180 -9.85 3.05 16.38
C TRP A 180 -9.76 1.53 16.26
N TYR A 181 -8.57 1.02 15.96
CA TYR A 181 -8.25 -0.41 15.97
C TYR A 181 -7.20 -0.69 17.03
N PHE A 182 -7.30 -1.83 17.70
CA PHE A 182 -6.31 -2.32 18.66
C PHE A 182 -5.78 -3.69 18.18
N GLU A 183 -4.67 -3.67 17.47
CA GLU A 183 -3.97 -4.86 16.98
C GLU A 183 -3.01 -5.39 18.03
N VAL A 184 -3.04 -6.70 18.25
CA VAL A 184 -2.22 -7.34 19.27
C VAL A 184 -0.89 -7.81 18.68
N TRP A 185 0.18 -7.08 19.03
CA TRP A 185 1.58 -7.38 18.69
C TRP A 185 1.96 -7.16 17.21
N ASN A 186 3.19 -7.55 16.86
CA ASN A 186 3.74 -7.54 15.51
C ASN A 186 4.51 -8.84 15.21
N GLU A 187 4.12 -9.52 14.14
CA GLU A 187 4.76 -10.73 13.59
C GLU A 187 5.17 -11.77 14.66
N PRO A 188 4.25 -12.24 15.52
CA PRO A 188 4.60 -13.16 16.61
C PRO A 188 5.11 -14.52 16.11
N ASN A 189 4.95 -14.83 14.82
CA ASN A 189 5.50 -16.02 14.19
C ASN A 189 7.01 -15.93 13.95
N VAL A 190 7.60 -14.73 13.88
CA VAL A 190 9.01 -14.55 13.58
C VAL A 190 9.81 -14.45 14.87
N SER A 191 10.83 -15.30 15.04
CA SER A 191 11.62 -15.36 16.28
C SER A 191 12.36 -14.08 16.63
N ALA A 192 12.56 -13.19 15.64
CA ALA A 192 13.21 -11.89 15.81
C ALA A 192 12.31 -10.88 16.54
N THR A 193 10.99 -10.94 16.32
CA THR A 193 9.97 -10.02 16.87
C THR A 193 9.15 -10.65 18.00
N TRP A 194 9.32 -11.95 18.23
CA TRP A 194 8.72 -12.68 19.36
C TRP A 194 9.60 -13.86 19.79
N ALA A 195 10.15 -13.80 21.01
CA ALA A 195 11.00 -14.88 21.55
C ALA A 195 10.19 -15.99 22.24
N GLY A 196 8.87 -16.00 22.08
CA GLY A 196 7.96 -16.97 22.68
C GLY A 196 7.45 -18.03 21.71
N ARG A 197 6.51 -18.83 22.21
CA ARG A 197 5.77 -19.83 21.43
C ARG A 197 4.47 -19.29 20.86
N LYS A 198 3.92 -19.95 19.84
CA LYS A 198 2.55 -19.75 19.32
C LYS A 198 1.52 -19.73 20.45
N SER A 199 1.55 -20.72 21.35
CA SER A 199 0.59 -20.79 22.46
C SER A 199 0.69 -19.60 23.42
N GLN A 200 1.89 -19.03 23.60
CA GLN A 200 2.09 -17.85 24.45
C GLN A 200 1.54 -16.59 23.78
N TYR A 201 1.66 -16.47 22.46
CA TYR A 201 1.01 -15.39 21.72
C TYR A 201 -0.52 -15.49 21.86
N PHE A 202 -1.09 -16.69 21.71
CA PHE A 202 -2.53 -16.89 21.92
C PHE A 202 -2.98 -16.54 23.34
N ALA A 203 -2.19 -16.89 24.36
CA ALA A 203 -2.46 -16.49 25.74
C ALA A 203 -2.39 -14.96 25.93
N MET A 204 -1.43 -14.28 25.29
CA MET A 204 -1.34 -12.81 25.29
C MET A 204 -2.55 -12.18 24.59
N TYR A 205 -2.96 -12.72 23.44
CA TYR A 205 -4.16 -12.27 22.73
C TYR A 205 -5.39 -12.37 23.61
N LYS A 206 -5.60 -13.53 24.26
CA LYS A 206 -6.70 -13.73 25.21
C LYS A 206 -6.71 -12.65 26.30
N ALA A 207 -5.58 -12.44 26.97
CA ALA A 207 -5.45 -11.43 28.02
C ALA A 207 -5.74 -10.01 27.51
N THR A 208 -5.26 -9.69 26.30
CA THR A 208 -5.43 -8.38 25.65
C THR A 208 -6.87 -8.13 25.23
N ALA A 209 -7.49 -9.09 24.55
CA ALA A 209 -8.87 -9.00 24.08
C ALA A 209 -9.85 -8.84 25.25
N GLN A 210 -9.64 -9.59 26.34
CA GLN A 210 -10.42 -9.45 27.56
C GLN A 210 -10.20 -8.09 28.24
N ALA A 211 -8.96 -7.59 28.29
CA ALA A 211 -8.65 -6.26 28.81
C ALA A 211 -9.36 -5.15 28.01
N ILE A 212 -9.27 -5.16 26.69
CA ILE A 212 -9.90 -4.17 25.80
C ILE A 212 -11.42 -4.20 25.95
N LYS A 213 -12.06 -5.38 25.84
CA LYS A 213 -13.53 -5.49 25.97
C LYS A 213 -14.02 -5.23 27.40
N GLY A 214 -13.18 -5.45 28.41
CA GLY A 214 -13.47 -5.10 29.80
C GLY A 214 -13.54 -3.60 30.05
N VAL A 215 -12.88 -2.78 29.22
CA VAL A 215 -13.02 -1.32 29.22
C VAL A 215 -14.30 -0.89 28.49
N SER A 216 -14.53 -1.42 27.29
CA SER A 216 -15.78 -1.22 26.56
C SER A 216 -15.94 -2.26 25.45
N SER A 217 -17.15 -2.80 25.30
CA SER A 217 -17.48 -3.75 24.24
C SER A 217 -17.39 -3.16 22.82
N GLN A 218 -17.40 -1.82 22.70
CA GLN A 218 -17.34 -1.09 21.43
C GLN A 218 -15.92 -0.99 20.85
N LEU A 219 -14.88 -1.24 21.65
CA LEU A 219 -13.49 -1.15 21.16
C LEU A 219 -13.14 -2.37 20.32
N ARG A 220 -12.55 -2.17 19.13
CA ARG A 220 -12.25 -3.23 18.17
C ARG A 220 -10.86 -3.81 18.40
N VAL A 221 -10.76 -5.13 18.57
CA VAL A 221 -9.52 -5.86 18.81
C VAL A 221 -9.31 -6.97 17.78
N GLY A 222 -8.07 -7.17 17.35
CA GLY A 222 -7.75 -8.11 16.27
C GLY A 222 -6.27 -8.53 16.24
N GLY A 223 -6.00 -9.50 15.38
CA GLY A 223 -4.70 -10.16 15.22
C GLY A 223 -4.79 -11.26 14.13
N PRO A 224 -3.79 -12.15 13.96
CA PRO A 224 -2.62 -12.32 14.80
C PRO A 224 -1.41 -11.45 14.41
N ALA A 225 -1.57 -10.51 13.46
CA ALA A 225 -0.50 -9.65 12.96
C ALA A 225 0.72 -10.45 12.45
N THR A 226 0.51 -11.66 11.92
CA THR A 226 1.60 -12.53 11.47
C THR A 226 2.23 -12.03 10.17
N GLY A 227 3.52 -12.30 9.99
CA GLY A 227 4.27 -11.92 8.80
C GLY A 227 3.89 -12.72 7.55
N ASN A 228 4.82 -12.78 6.58
CA ASN A 228 4.61 -13.37 5.26
C ASN A 228 3.89 -14.72 5.24
N PHE A 229 3.06 -14.89 4.20
CA PHE A 229 2.51 -16.17 3.82
C PHE A 229 3.64 -17.14 3.50
N VAL A 230 3.43 -18.42 3.81
CA VAL A 230 4.41 -19.47 3.50
C VAL A 230 3.74 -20.61 2.76
N GLY A 231 4.47 -21.21 1.83
CA GLY A 231 4.05 -22.43 1.12
C GLY A 231 4.61 -23.72 1.71
N ASP A 232 5.32 -23.64 2.83
CA ASP A 232 5.88 -24.78 3.57
C ASP A 232 5.34 -24.89 5.01
N GLY A 233 5.83 -25.89 5.75
CA GLY A 233 5.36 -26.21 7.10
C GLY A 233 6.20 -25.64 8.23
N ARG A 234 7.02 -24.60 8.00
CA ARG A 234 7.96 -24.07 9.03
C ARG A 234 7.27 -23.48 10.26
N PHE A 235 6.01 -23.10 10.14
CA PHE A 235 5.22 -22.51 11.23
C PHE A 235 4.07 -23.41 11.72
N ASP A 236 4.04 -24.69 11.32
CA ASP A 236 2.97 -25.62 11.75
C ASP A 236 3.03 -25.92 13.27
N GLY A 237 4.23 -25.86 13.86
CA GLY A 237 4.46 -26.13 15.28
C GLY A 237 4.29 -24.90 16.20
N GLU A 238 4.90 -24.99 17.37
CA GLU A 238 4.92 -23.91 18.38
C GLU A 238 5.98 -22.84 18.10
N LEU A 239 6.99 -23.15 17.30
CA LEU A 239 8.14 -22.31 16.96
C LEU A 239 8.44 -22.45 15.46
N GLU A 240 9.20 -21.49 14.91
CA GLU A 240 9.75 -21.59 13.56
C GLU A 240 10.71 -22.79 13.44
N ASP A 241 10.39 -23.74 12.56
CA ASP A 241 11.27 -24.84 12.18
C ASP A 241 12.02 -24.48 10.88
N ARG A 242 13.20 -23.88 11.05
CA ARG A 242 14.04 -23.45 9.92
C ARG A 242 14.53 -24.59 9.03
N SER A 243 14.46 -25.84 9.49
CA SER A 243 14.83 -27.01 8.67
C SER A 243 13.83 -27.28 7.55
N ARG A 244 12.61 -26.72 7.65
CA ARG A 244 11.54 -26.88 6.66
C ARG A 244 11.53 -25.79 5.58
N ILE A 245 12.43 -24.81 5.69
CA ILE A 245 12.53 -23.71 4.73
C ILE A 245 12.97 -24.28 3.37
N SER A 246 12.05 -24.27 2.41
CA SER A 246 12.39 -24.56 1.01
C SER A 246 12.78 -23.26 0.32
N ILE A 247 14.07 -22.92 0.30
CA ILE A 247 14.57 -21.76 -0.44
C ILE A 247 14.44 -22.04 -1.94
N SER A 248 13.81 -21.12 -2.68
CA SER A 248 13.70 -21.18 -4.14
C SER A 248 13.02 -22.46 -4.65
N PRO A 249 11.71 -22.64 -4.36
CA PRO A 249 10.97 -23.72 -5.00
C PRO A 249 11.09 -23.63 -6.52
N VAL A 250 11.19 -24.80 -7.16
CA VAL A 250 11.30 -24.92 -8.64
C VAL A 250 10.14 -24.19 -9.34
N ASP A 251 8.98 -24.14 -8.69
CA ASP A 251 7.82 -23.34 -9.07
C ASP A 251 7.16 -22.75 -7.80
N PRO A 252 7.38 -21.45 -7.49
CA PRO A 252 6.73 -20.79 -6.35
C PRO A 252 5.21 -20.80 -6.44
N ASP A 253 4.62 -20.79 -7.64
CA ASP A 253 3.17 -20.71 -7.82
C ASP A 253 2.49 -22.08 -7.63
N ALA A 254 3.25 -23.18 -7.65
CA ALA A 254 2.77 -24.52 -7.30
C ALA A 254 2.64 -24.76 -5.78
N GLN A 255 3.18 -23.86 -4.94
CA GLN A 255 3.09 -24.02 -3.49
C GLN A 255 1.71 -23.63 -2.93
N GLN A 256 1.34 -24.28 -1.82
CA GLN A 256 0.11 -23.96 -1.08
C GLN A 256 0.36 -22.84 -0.08
N TRP A 257 0.49 -21.61 -0.59
CA TRP A 257 0.67 -20.42 0.24
C TRP A 257 -0.51 -20.24 1.20
N LYS A 258 -0.21 -20.10 2.49
CA LYS A 258 -1.20 -19.90 3.55
C LYS A 258 -0.74 -18.84 4.55
N GLY A 259 -1.71 -18.14 5.13
CA GLY A 259 -1.46 -17.17 6.20
C GLY A 259 -1.00 -17.90 7.47
N VAL A 260 0.09 -17.42 8.06
CA VAL A 260 0.71 -18.08 9.21
C VAL A 260 -0.20 -17.97 10.43
N TRP A 261 -0.47 -19.09 11.10
CA TRP A 261 -1.29 -19.20 12.33
C TRP A 261 -2.74 -18.69 12.24
N ILE A 262 -3.20 -18.12 11.13
CA ILE A 262 -4.54 -17.52 11.01
C ILE A 262 -5.64 -18.52 11.37
N THR A 263 -5.58 -19.73 10.82
CA THR A 263 -6.58 -20.78 11.10
C THR A 263 -6.54 -21.21 12.58
N ASP A 264 -5.35 -21.54 13.09
CA ASP A 264 -5.14 -21.93 14.49
C ASP A 264 -5.62 -20.83 15.47
N PHE A 265 -5.37 -19.57 15.12
CA PHE A 265 -5.77 -18.40 15.89
C PHE A 265 -7.30 -18.28 15.97
N LEU A 266 -8.00 -18.38 14.84
CA LEU A 266 -9.46 -18.32 14.81
C LEU A 266 -10.10 -19.51 15.53
N GLU A 267 -9.51 -20.71 15.42
CA GLU A 267 -9.95 -21.90 16.16
C GLU A 267 -9.73 -21.75 17.66
N TYR A 268 -8.57 -21.23 18.08
CA TYR A 268 -8.29 -20.92 19.48
C TYR A 268 -9.29 -19.91 20.03
N CYS A 269 -9.52 -18.80 19.32
CA CYS A 269 -10.47 -17.78 19.73
C CYS A 269 -11.88 -18.34 19.85
N LYS A 270 -12.32 -19.17 18.88
CA LYS A 270 -13.63 -19.85 18.93
C LYS A 270 -13.75 -20.73 20.19
N LYS A 271 -12.73 -21.53 20.48
CA LYS A 271 -12.70 -22.43 21.65
C LYS A 271 -12.75 -21.66 22.97
N GLU A 272 -12.00 -20.57 23.07
CA GLU A 272 -11.89 -19.74 24.26
C GLU A 272 -12.96 -18.63 24.35
N GLN A 273 -13.87 -18.57 23.37
CA GLN A 273 -14.95 -17.58 23.25
C GLN A 273 -14.44 -16.13 23.27
N LEU A 274 -13.38 -15.87 22.51
CA LEU A 274 -12.73 -14.56 22.45
C LEU A 274 -13.34 -13.70 21.33
N PRO A 275 -13.43 -12.38 21.54
CA PRO A 275 -13.83 -11.46 20.49
C PRO A 275 -12.73 -11.36 19.42
N VAL A 276 -13.10 -11.39 18.15
CA VAL A 276 -12.23 -11.09 17.00
C VAL A 276 -13.01 -10.13 16.11
N ASP A 277 -12.72 -8.84 16.21
CA ASP A 277 -13.40 -7.82 15.40
C ASP A 277 -12.75 -7.71 14.02
N PHE A 278 -11.46 -8.05 13.92
CA PHE A 278 -10.72 -8.10 12.66
C PHE A 278 -9.56 -9.09 12.69
N VAL A 279 -9.15 -9.55 11.51
CA VAL A 279 -7.95 -10.34 11.25
C VAL A 279 -6.88 -9.46 10.62
N SER A 280 -5.63 -9.59 11.07
CA SER A 280 -4.49 -8.85 10.51
C SER A 280 -3.26 -9.73 10.22
N THR A 281 -2.51 -9.36 9.18
CA THR A 281 -1.29 -10.07 8.71
C THR A 281 -0.52 -9.22 7.69
N HIS A 282 0.74 -9.58 7.39
CA HIS A 282 1.65 -8.84 6.51
C HIS A 282 2.11 -9.65 5.30
N PRO A 283 1.30 -9.77 4.23
CA PRO A 283 1.72 -10.48 3.03
C PRO A 283 2.61 -9.58 2.18
N TYR A 284 3.87 -9.99 2.03
CA TYR A 284 4.73 -9.56 0.94
C TYR A 284 4.83 -10.67 -0.11
N PRO A 285 4.92 -10.33 -1.40
CA PRO A 285 5.01 -11.32 -2.49
C PRO A 285 6.44 -11.93 -2.60
N THR A 286 7.05 -12.25 -1.46
CA THR A 286 8.37 -12.86 -1.33
C THR A 286 8.30 -14.09 -0.41
N ASP A 287 9.14 -15.09 -0.67
CA ASP A 287 9.20 -16.33 0.11
C ASP A 287 9.84 -16.19 1.50
N LEU A 288 10.63 -15.13 1.71
CA LEU A 288 11.30 -14.83 2.98
C LEU A 288 11.18 -13.34 3.32
N PRO A 289 10.85 -13.00 4.58
CA PRO A 289 11.05 -11.67 5.10
C PRO A 289 12.55 -11.46 5.35
N PHE A 290 13.12 -10.36 4.85
CA PHE A 290 14.51 -9.93 5.07
C PHE A 290 15.61 -10.94 4.68
N ASN A 291 15.99 -10.96 3.42
CA ASN A 291 17.17 -11.75 3.04
C ASN A 291 17.99 -11.04 1.96
N ASN A 292 19.10 -10.44 2.42
CA ASN A 292 20.21 -9.79 1.69
C ASN A 292 20.43 -10.25 0.23
N GLY A 293 19.51 -9.95 -0.68
CA GLY A 293 19.54 -10.43 -2.08
C GLY A 293 19.21 -11.91 -2.30
N LYS A 294 18.62 -12.62 -1.33
CA LYS A 294 18.32 -14.07 -1.43
C LYS A 294 16.84 -14.34 -1.16
N GLY A 295 16.07 -14.65 -2.18
CA GLY A 295 14.65 -14.95 -2.02
C GLY A 295 13.99 -15.00 -3.38
N THR A 296 12.79 -15.56 -3.43
CA THR A 296 12.05 -15.73 -4.66
C THR A 296 10.87 -14.77 -4.65
N VAL A 297 10.78 -13.95 -5.71
CA VAL A 297 9.56 -13.20 -6.01
C VAL A 297 8.46 -14.17 -6.42
N ARG A 298 7.25 -13.96 -5.89
CA ARG A 298 6.08 -14.77 -6.22
C ARG A 298 5.41 -14.26 -7.51
N GLY A 299 4.42 -15.02 -8.00
CA GLY A 299 3.60 -14.63 -9.13
C GLY A 299 2.96 -13.25 -8.97
N ILE A 300 2.66 -12.61 -10.10
CA ILE A 300 2.08 -11.26 -10.20
C ILE A 300 0.72 -11.09 -9.49
N ASP A 301 0.08 -12.20 -9.13
CA ASP A 301 -1.21 -12.29 -8.44
C ASP A 301 -1.08 -12.77 -6.99
N ALA A 302 0.14 -12.88 -6.45
CA ALA A 302 0.40 -13.39 -5.11
C ALA A 302 -0.40 -12.68 -4.02
N THR A 303 -0.37 -11.33 -3.98
CA THR A 303 -1.14 -10.55 -2.99
C THR A 303 -2.65 -10.79 -3.12
N GLN A 304 -3.17 -10.89 -4.34
CA GLN A 304 -4.59 -11.18 -4.57
C GLN A 304 -4.95 -12.59 -4.07
N LYS A 305 -4.12 -13.60 -4.38
CA LYS A 305 -4.30 -14.98 -3.93
C LYS A 305 -4.27 -15.10 -2.40
N ASP A 306 -3.36 -14.37 -1.74
CA ASP A 306 -3.29 -14.33 -0.28
C ASP A 306 -4.57 -13.75 0.33
N LEU A 307 -5.10 -12.66 -0.25
CA LEU A 307 -6.37 -12.06 0.16
C LEU A 307 -7.58 -12.95 -0.11
N GLN A 308 -7.61 -13.68 -1.25
CA GLN A 308 -8.64 -14.67 -1.53
C GLN A 308 -8.61 -15.79 -0.49
N TRP A 309 -7.41 -16.26 -0.12
CA TRP A 309 -7.24 -17.26 0.93
C TRP A 309 -7.75 -16.74 2.28
N LEU A 310 -7.37 -15.52 2.68
CA LEU A 310 -7.82 -14.91 3.94
C LEU A 310 -9.34 -14.79 3.99
N ARG A 311 -9.96 -14.26 2.93
CA ARG A 311 -11.41 -14.13 2.85
C ARG A 311 -12.09 -15.49 2.99
N ALA A 312 -11.60 -16.50 2.26
CA ALA A 312 -12.15 -17.85 2.34
C ALA A 312 -12.00 -18.49 3.74
N VAL A 313 -10.92 -18.21 4.46
CA VAL A 313 -10.70 -18.70 5.83
C VAL A 313 -11.60 -17.98 6.82
N VAL A 314 -11.69 -16.64 6.75
CA VAL A 314 -12.53 -15.83 7.64
C VAL A 314 -14.01 -16.17 7.46
N ASP A 315 -14.49 -16.27 6.22
CA ASP A 315 -15.89 -16.58 5.89
C ASP A 315 -16.33 -17.97 6.43
N LYS A 316 -15.40 -18.94 6.50
CA LYS A 316 -15.66 -20.29 7.02
C LYS A 316 -15.43 -20.43 8.53
N SER A 317 -14.89 -19.40 9.18
CA SER A 317 -14.56 -19.41 10.60
C SER A 317 -15.79 -19.12 11.48
N ALA A 318 -15.58 -19.03 12.80
CA ALA A 318 -16.60 -18.52 13.72
C ALA A 318 -16.81 -16.99 13.64
N TYR A 319 -15.99 -16.30 12.83
CA TYR A 319 -15.96 -14.83 12.73
C TYR A 319 -16.14 -14.34 11.28
N PRO A 320 -17.20 -14.74 10.56
CA PRO A 320 -17.40 -14.38 9.15
C PRO A 320 -17.63 -12.88 8.91
N LYS A 321 -17.78 -12.09 9.98
CA LYS A 321 -17.92 -10.63 9.95
C LYS A 321 -16.65 -9.89 10.35
N ALA A 322 -15.58 -10.61 10.72
CA ALA A 322 -14.32 -9.97 11.04
C ALA A 322 -13.78 -9.25 9.79
N GLU A 323 -13.36 -8.01 9.96
CA GLU A 323 -12.70 -7.26 8.90
C GLU A 323 -11.33 -7.90 8.59
N ILE A 324 -10.83 -7.73 7.37
CA ILE A 324 -9.49 -8.17 6.97
C ILE A 324 -8.61 -6.95 6.71
N HIS A 325 -7.57 -6.78 7.54
CA HIS A 325 -6.59 -5.71 7.40
C HIS A 325 -5.21 -6.26 7.10
N LEU A 326 -4.62 -5.88 5.96
CA LEU A 326 -3.18 -6.09 5.78
C LEU A 326 -2.48 -4.91 6.43
N THR A 327 -1.97 -5.09 7.65
CA THR A 327 -1.41 -4.02 8.49
C THR A 327 0.02 -3.65 8.10
N GLU A 328 0.64 -4.45 7.24
CA GLU A 328 1.78 -4.09 6.39
C GLU A 328 1.64 -4.82 5.04
N TRP A 329 1.98 -4.15 3.95
CA TRP A 329 2.16 -4.78 2.64
C TRP A 329 2.99 -3.88 1.72
N GLY A 330 3.49 -4.44 0.62
CA GLY A 330 4.24 -3.70 -0.41
C GLY A 330 4.78 -4.63 -1.50
N THR A 331 5.72 -4.14 -2.32
CA THR A 331 6.44 -4.97 -3.31
C THR A 331 7.44 -5.91 -2.63
N SER A 332 8.07 -5.48 -1.54
CA SER A 332 8.93 -6.33 -0.70
C SER A 332 8.97 -5.78 0.73
N SER A 333 9.40 -6.63 1.68
CA SER A 333 9.56 -6.24 3.09
C SER A 333 10.92 -5.59 3.38
N CYS A 334 11.77 -5.40 2.36
CA CYS A 334 13.14 -4.95 2.54
C CYS A 334 13.23 -3.43 2.47
N GLY A 335 13.59 -2.77 3.59
CA GLY A 335 13.79 -1.31 3.62
C GLY A 335 14.94 -0.75 2.76
N ARG A 336 15.60 -1.60 1.96
CA ARG A 336 16.69 -1.23 1.03
C ARG A 336 16.46 -1.75 -0.40
N ASP A 337 15.24 -2.11 -0.73
CA ASP A 337 14.88 -2.53 -2.09
C ASP A 337 14.71 -1.31 -2.98
N ALA A 338 15.66 -1.09 -3.88
CA ALA A 338 15.67 0.05 -4.79
C ALA A 338 14.41 0.13 -5.67
N MET A 339 13.69 -1.00 -5.83
CA MET A 339 12.43 -1.02 -6.55
C MET A 339 11.36 -0.10 -5.92
N HIS A 340 11.40 0.13 -4.61
CA HIS A 340 10.47 1.04 -3.91
C HIS A 340 10.52 2.48 -4.43
N ASP A 341 11.68 2.90 -4.96
CA ASP A 341 11.91 4.25 -5.46
C ASP A 341 11.55 4.41 -6.95
N ALA A 342 11.20 3.31 -7.63
CA ALA A 342 11.14 3.25 -9.08
C ALA A 342 9.71 3.10 -9.63
N LEU A 343 9.55 3.46 -10.90
CA LEU A 343 8.27 3.41 -11.62
C LEU A 343 7.57 2.03 -11.60
N PRO A 344 8.27 0.88 -11.72
CA PRO A 344 7.60 -0.42 -11.72
C PRO A 344 6.80 -0.71 -10.44
N ALA A 345 7.22 -0.20 -9.28
CA ALA A 345 6.47 -0.36 -8.05
C ALA A 345 5.09 0.33 -8.12
N ALA A 346 4.99 1.50 -8.76
CA ALA A 346 3.73 2.21 -8.91
C ALA A 346 2.69 1.41 -9.71
N ALA A 347 3.09 0.87 -10.86
CA ALA A 347 2.22 0.04 -11.70
C ALA A 347 1.78 -1.24 -10.98
N TYR A 348 2.69 -1.87 -10.21
CA TYR A 348 2.34 -3.03 -9.39
C TYR A 348 1.34 -2.69 -8.28
N ILE A 349 1.57 -1.60 -7.54
CA ILE A 349 0.67 -1.16 -6.47
C ILE A 349 -0.73 -0.94 -7.04
N VAL A 350 -0.86 -0.24 -8.17
CA VAL A 350 -2.17 -0.07 -8.83
C VAL A 350 -2.80 -1.42 -9.14
N LYS A 351 -2.08 -2.30 -9.85
CA LYS A 351 -2.55 -3.65 -10.22
C LYS A 351 -3.03 -4.43 -8.99
N ALA A 352 -2.19 -4.57 -7.98
CA ALA A 352 -2.45 -5.39 -6.80
C ALA A 352 -3.71 -4.90 -6.05
N ASN A 353 -3.90 -3.59 -5.96
CA ASN A 353 -5.10 -3.00 -5.35
C ASN A 353 -6.36 -3.25 -6.16
N VAL A 354 -6.34 -2.96 -7.47
CA VAL A 354 -7.56 -3.07 -8.29
C VAL A 354 -8.00 -4.53 -8.46
N ASP A 355 -7.06 -5.46 -8.54
CA ASP A 355 -7.34 -6.90 -8.59
C ASP A 355 -7.92 -7.42 -7.27
N SER A 356 -7.68 -6.72 -6.16
CA SER A 356 -8.08 -7.13 -4.81
C SER A 356 -9.40 -6.50 -4.33
N ILE A 357 -10.10 -5.75 -5.20
CA ILE A 357 -11.36 -5.09 -4.83
C ILE A 357 -12.38 -6.10 -4.28
N GLY A 358 -12.81 -5.86 -3.04
CA GLY A 358 -13.81 -6.65 -2.33
C GLY A 358 -13.24 -7.83 -1.53
N LEU A 359 -11.91 -7.95 -1.42
CA LEU A 359 -11.29 -9.01 -0.62
C LEU A 359 -10.82 -8.55 0.77
N ALA A 360 -10.48 -7.27 0.94
CA ALA A 360 -9.99 -6.70 2.19
C ALA A 360 -10.80 -5.46 2.61
N ASP A 361 -10.70 -5.12 3.89
CA ASP A 361 -11.34 -3.97 4.51
C ASP A 361 -10.34 -2.82 4.75
N GLY A 362 -9.05 -3.15 4.85
CA GLY A 362 -7.97 -2.18 4.85
C GLY A 362 -6.63 -2.76 4.41
N LEU A 363 -5.85 -1.91 3.76
CA LEU A 363 -4.46 -2.15 3.42
C LEU A 363 -3.63 -1.02 4.03
N SER A 364 -2.48 -1.35 4.59
CA SER A 364 -1.53 -0.43 5.17
C SER A 364 -0.21 -0.58 4.44
N TYR A 365 0.03 0.28 3.45
CA TYR A 365 1.32 0.29 2.75
C TYR A 365 2.41 0.61 3.75
N GLY A 366 3.42 -0.26 3.88
CA GLY A 366 4.65 0.10 4.56
C GLY A 366 5.48 0.90 3.57
N ALA A 367 5.63 2.23 3.66
CA ALA A 367 5.11 3.20 4.64
C ALA A 367 4.73 4.53 3.94
N PHE A 368 4.18 5.53 4.66
CA PHE A 368 3.95 6.85 4.05
C PHE A 368 5.25 7.66 3.84
N SER A 369 6.31 7.33 4.57
CA SER A 369 7.56 8.10 4.63
C SER A 369 8.78 7.21 4.93
N ASP A 370 9.92 7.56 4.34
CA ASP A 370 11.25 7.03 4.70
C ASP A 370 11.82 7.63 6.00
N CYS A 371 11.02 8.31 6.82
CA CYS A 371 11.47 8.70 8.17
C CYS A 371 11.68 7.49 9.11
N GLY A 372 11.19 6.31 8.72
CA GLY A 372 11.31 5.07 9.48
C GLY A 372 12.76 4.59 9.61
N GLU A 373 13.16 4.22 10.82
CA GLU A 373 14.56 3.84 11.10
C GLU A 373 14.86 2.35 10.86
N GLU A 374 13.86 1.61 10.43
CA GLU A 374 13.92 0.18 10.15
C GLU A 374 14.29 -0.04 8.69
N GLY A 375 15.54 0.28 8.36
CA GLY A 375 16.17 -0.15 7.12
C GLY A 375 16.42 0.92 6.07
N THR A 376 16.07 2.19 6.28
CA THR A 376 16.40 3.26 5.32
C THR A 376 17.91 3.48 5.26
N GLY A 377 18.49 3.43 4.06
CA GLY A 377 19.90 3.77 3.85
C GLY A 377 20.14 5.28 3.96
N GLY A 378 21.40 5.68 4.18
CA GLY A 378 21.79 7.10 4.32
C GLY A 378 21.74 7.94 3.04
N GLN A 379 21.12 7.43 1.97
CA GLN A 379 20.96 8.09 0.67
C GLN A 379 19.52 8.59 0.49
N GLN A 380 19.33 9.57 -0.39
CA GLN A 380 18.05 10.22 -0.70
C GLN A 380 17.02 9.24 -1.26
N PHE A 381 17.47 8.30 -2.08
CA PHE A 381 16.72 7.17 -2.61
C PHE A 381 17.53 5.92 -2.28
N SER A 382 17.15 5.25 -1.19
CA SER A 382 17.90 4.13 -0.62
C SER A 382 17.13 2.80 -0.69
N GLY A 383 16.01 2.76 -1.40
CA GLY A 383 15.07 1.66 -1.40
C GLY A 383 14.16 1.62 -0.17
N GLY A 384 14.02 2.75 0.52
CA GLY A 384 13.11 2.90 1.66
C GLY A 384 11.66 2.66 1.25
N CYS A 385 10.87 2.11 2.16
CA CYS A 385 9.50 1.69 1.87
C CYS A 385 8.49 2.88 1.76
N GLY A 386 8.91 4.10 2.04
CA GLY A 386 8.08 5.30 2.05
C GLY A 386 7.50 5.67 0.67
N LEU A 387 6.26 6.17 0.64
CA LEU A 387 5.71 6.91 -0.50
C LEU A 387 6.46 8.22 -0.75
N LEU A 388 6.96 8.82 0.32
CA LEU A 388 7.82 9.99 0.33
C LEU A 388 9.19 9.58 0.84
N ASN A 389 10.26 10.14 0.26
CA ASN A 389 11.58 10.01 0.88
C ASN A 389 11.71 10.90 2.13
N TYR A 390 12.85 10.83 2.83
CA TYR A 390 13.07 11.61 4.05
C TYR A 390 12.87 13.12 3.86
N GLN A 391 13.21 13.65 2.68
CA GLN A 391 13.09 15.07 2.34
C GLN A 391 11.69 15.47 1.82
N GLY A 392 10.72 14.56 1.87
CA GLY A 392 9.35 14.81 1.39
C GLY A 392 9.24 14.83 -0.13
N ILE A 393 10.19 14.23 -0.85
CA ILE A 393 10.14 14.08 -2.31
C ILE A 393 9.21 12.90 -2.64
N PRO A 394 8.14 13.10 -3.43
CA PRO A 394 7.26 12.03 -3.88
C PRO A 394 7.97 11.03 -4.77
N LYS A 395 7.76 9.75 -4.48
CA LYS A 395 8.17 8.62 -5.31
C LYS A 395 7.05 8.23 -6.27
N PRO A 396 7.33 7.46 -7.34
CA PRO A 396 6.25 6.95 -8.22
C PRO A 396 5.14 6.20 -7.46
N SER A 397 5.49 5.48 -6.39
CA SER A 397 4.53 4.78 -5.51
C SER A 397 3.53 5.74 -4.83
N PHE A 398 3.91 6.98 -4.53
CA PHE A 398 2.98 8.02 -4.04
C PHE A 398 1.88 8.30 -5.08
N HIS A 399 2.24 8.40 -6.36
CA HIS A 399 1.26 8.65 -7.43
C HIS A 399 0.30 7.47 -7.61
N ALA A 400 0.76 6.23 -7.39
CA ALA A 400 -0.15 5.07 -7.39
C ALA A 400 -1.28 5.24 -6.36
N TYR A 401 -0.96 5.61 -5.12
CA TYR A 401 -1.97 5.84 -4.08
C TYR A 401 -2.82 7.09 -4.33
N ARG A 402 -2.23 8.18 -4.81
CA ARG A 402 -2.97 9.40 -5.18
C ARG A 402 -3.97 9.12 -6.31
N MET A 403 -3.58 8.36 -7.32
CA MET A 403 -4.44 8.00 -8.44
C MET A 403 -5.50 6.96 -8.06
N LEU A 404 -5.17 6.00 -7.18
CA LEU A 404 -6.16 5.08 -6.60
C LEU A 404 -7.22 5.82 -5.77
N ASN A 405 -6.81 6.82 -4.99
CA ASN A 405 -7.71 7.66 -4.20
C ASN A 405 -8.65 8.54 -5.06
N ALA A 406 -8.33 8.77 -6.34
CA ALA A 406 -9.19 9.50 -7.25
C ALA A 406 -10.37 8.68 -7.80
N LEU A 407 -10.29 7.34 -7.73
CA LEU A 407 -11.37 6.46 -8.21
C LEU A 407 -12.68 6.70 -7.45
N GLY A 408 -13.82 6.44 -8.10
CA GLY A 408 -15.12 6.45 -7.44
C GLY A 408 -15.35 5.23 -6.52
N ASP A 409 -16.56 5.09 -6.01
CA ASP A 409 -16.98 4.02 -5.08
C ASP A 409 -17.88 2.95 -5.74
N GLU A 410 -18.04 3.03 -7.06
CA GLU A 410 -18.76 2.06 -7.87
C GLU A 410 -17.93 1.61 -9.07
N LEU A 411 -17.59 0.32 -9.11
CA LEU A 411 -16.79 -0.30 -10.16
C LEU A 411 -17.65 -0.64 -11.38
N LEU A 412 -17.30 -0.08 -12.54
CA LEU A 412 -17.97 -0.32 -13.81
C LEU A 412 -17.18 -1.28 -14.70
N TYR A 413 -15.86 -1.14 -14.72
CA TYR A 413 -14.99 -1.97 -15.55
C TYR A 413 -13.67 -2.22 -14.83
N ASN A 414 -13.15 -3.44 -14.92
CA ASN A 414 -11.81 -3.80 -14.47
C ASN A 414 -11.31 -4.99 -15.29
N LYS A 415 -10.57 -4.70 -16.37
CA LYS A 415 -9.99 -5.74 -17.22
C LYS A 415 -8.87 -5.18 -18.07
N ASP A 416 -7.88 -6.02 -18.35
CA ASP A 416 -6.79 -5.75 -19.29
C ASP A 416 -6.05 -4.44 -19.02
N GLY A 417 -5.86 -4.08 -17.74
CA GLY A 417 -5.15 -2.87 -17.32
C GLY A 417 -5.99 -1.59 -17.35
N ILE A 418 -7.30 -1.67 -17.58
CA ILE A 418 -8.23 -0.54 -17.55
C ILE A 418 -9.22 -0.73 -16.40
N ILE A 419 -9.33 0.28 -15.55
CA ILE A 419 -10.32 0.38 -14.48
C ILE A 419 -11.17 1.60 -14.73
N VAL A 420 -12.49 1.45 -14.65
CA VAL A 420 -13.44 2.56 -14.75
C VAL A 420 -14.38 2.49 -13.55
N THR A 421 -14.50 3.61 -12.86
CA THR A 421 -15.34 3.78 -11.69
C THR A 421 -16.26 4.98 -11.84
N ARG A 422 -17.35 4.96 -11.08
CA ARG A 422 -18.30 6.06 -10.97
C ARG A 422 -18.36 6.50 -9.51
N HIS A 423 -18.34 7.81 -9.30
CA HIS A 423 -18.61 8.43 -8.01
C HIS A 423 -20.12 8.45 -7.80
N LYS A 424 -20.67 7.66 -6.88
CA LYS A 424 -22.13 7.57 -6.70
C LYS A 424 -22.77 8.91 -6.35
N ALA A 425 -22.10 9.73 -5.56
CA ALA A 425 -22.64 11.02 -5.10
C ALA A 425 -22.74 12.05 -6.24
N THR A 426 -21.77 12.07 -7.16
CA THR A 426 -21.66 13.11 -8.19
C THR A 426 -21.96 12.60 -9.60
N GLN A 427 -22.04 11.27 -9.77
CA GLN A 427 -22.13 10.56 -11.05
C GLN A 427 -20.93 10.77 -11.98
N LYS A 428 -19.86 11.41 -11.50
CA LYS A 428 -18.61 11.61 -12.24
C LYS A 428 -17.90 10.29 -12.52
N ILE A 429 -17.21 10.24 -13.65
CA ILE A 429 -16.44 9.07 -14.09
C ILE A 429 -14.95 9.29 -13.88
N THR A 430 -14.28 8.29 -13.32
CA THR A 430 -12.83 8.25 -13.21
C THR A 430 -12.34 6.92 -13.75
N ALA A 431 -11.29 6.96 -14.57
CA ALA A 431 -10.61 5.77 -15.05
C ALA A 431 -9.13 5.79 -14.68
N LEU A 432 -8.59 4.60 -14.40
CA LEU A 432 -7.17 4.38 -14.17
C LEU A 432 -6.71 3.31 -15.15
N VAL A 433 -5.58 3.56 -15.81
CA VAL A 433 -5.01 2.66 -16.82
C VAL A 433 -3.56 2.41 -16.46
N TYR A 434 -3.10 1.17 -16.52
CA TYR A 434 -1.70 0.84 -16.24
C TYR A 434 -1.17 -0.16 -17.25
N ASN A 435 0.09 0.01 -17.67
CA ASN A 435 0.76 -0.90 -18.59
C ASN A 435 1.80 -1.76 -17.85
N TYR A 436 1.34 -2.77 -17.11
CA TYR A 436 2.25 -3.75 -16.54
C TYR A 436 2.78 -4.70 -17.64
N PRO A 437 4.10 -4.95 -17.75
CA PRO A 437 4.65 -5.82 -18.78
C PRO A 437 4.00 -7.20 -18.84
N ALA A 438 3.31 -7.51 -19.94
CA ALA A 438 2.58 -8.78 -20.08
C ALA A 438 3.48 -10.02 -20.04
N ALA A 439 4.75 -9.88 -20.43
CA ALA A 439 5.76 -10.94 -20.38
C ALA A 439 6.23 -11.24 -18.94
N LEU A 440 6.14 -10.27 -18.03
CA LEU A 440 6.53 -10.47 -16.64
C LEU A 440 5.38 -11.16 -15.88
N LYS A 441 5.63 -12.38 -15.41
CA LYS A 441 4.65 -13.20 -14.68
C LYS A 441 4.79 -13.12 -13.16
N THR A 442 5.79 -12.38 -12.68
CA THR A 442 6.05 -12.16 -11.26
C THR A 442 5.65 -10.75 -10.87
N VAL A 443 5.72 -10.46 -9.57
CA VAL A 443 5.81 -9.08 -9.07
C VAL A 443 7.12 -8.41 -9.55
N PRO A 444 7.27 -7.07 -9.41
CA PRO A 444 8.53 -6.41 -9.74
C PRO A 444 9.70 -7.06 -8.98
N PRO A 445 10.84 -7.30 -9.64
CA PRO A 445 11.97 -7.94 -8.99
C PRO A 445 12.53 -7.03 -7.89
N PHE A 446 12.81 -7.60 -6.72
CA PHE A 446 13.48 -6.88 -5.64
C PHE A 446 14.99 -6.81 -5.89
N GLY A 447 15.66 -5.72 -5.53
CA GLY A 447 17.12 -5.67 -5.61
C GLY A 447 17.75 -4.28 -5.60
N THR A 448 18.95 -4.20 -6.17
CA THR A 448 19.72 -2.96 -6.31
C THR A 448 19.25 -2.13 -7.50
N MET A 449 19.83 -0.94 -7.69
CA MET A 449 19.55 -0.11 -8.86
C MET A 449 19.79 -0.82 -10.20
N THR A 450 20.71 -1.80 -10.27
CA THR A 450 20.91 -2.61 -11.48
C THR A 450 19.66 -3.43 -11.81
N VAL A 451 19.02 -4.03 -10.80
CA VAL A 451 17.76 -4.78 -10.97
C VAL A 451 16.64 -3.87 -11.45
N VAL A 452 16.58 -2.64 -10.93
CA VAL A 452 15.62 -1.61 -11.39
C VAL A 452 15.84 -1.28 -12.86
N GLU A 453 17.10 -1.04 -13.27
CA GLU A 453 17.44 -0.72 -14.66
C GLU A 453 17.10 -1.83 -15.63
N ASP A 454 17.24 -3.09 -15.22
CA ASP A 454 16.83 -4.24 -16.03
C ASP A 454 15.30 -4.38 -16.09
N ALA A 455 14.59 -4.16 -14.98
CA ALA A 455 13.14 -4.18 -14.95
C ALA A 455 12.51 -3.10 -15.85
N LEU A 456 13.10 -1.91 -15.89
CA LEU A 456 12.65 -0.80 -16.75
C LEU A 456 12.76 -1.09 -18.26
N LYS A 457 13.57 -2.09 -18.66
CA LYS A 457 13.70 -2.53 -20.06
C LYS A 457 12.64 -3.57 -20.46
N LEU A 458 11.87 -4.09 -19.50
CA LEU A 458 10.88 -5.14 -19.74
C LEU A 458 9.57 -4.58 -20.28
N GLY A 459 8.96 -5.35 -21.17
CA GLY A 459 7.64 -5.06 -21.73
C GLY A 459 7.70 -4.25 -23.02
N GLU A 460 6.53 -4.03 -23.60
CA GLU A 460 6.39 -3.28 -24.85
C GLU A 460 5.35 -2.16 -24.68
N PRO A 461 5.45 -1.08 -25.46
CA PRO A 461 4.39 -0.09 -25.54
C PRO A 461 3.06 -0.75 -25.91
N ARG A 462 1.98 -0.31 -25.25
CA ARG A 462 0.64 -0.83 -25.51
C ARG A 462 -0.31 0.30 -25.90
N ASP A 463 -1.05 0.07 -26.97
CA ASP A 463 -2.13 0.96 -27.40
C ASP A 463 -3.40 0.67 -26.59
N PHE A 464 -3.87 1.69 -25.88
CA PHE A 464 -5.14 1.72 -25.17
C PHE A 464 -6.12 2.58 -25.96
N ASN A 465 -6.98 1.90 -26.72
CA ASN A 465 -8.02 2.52 -27.54
C ASN A 465 -9.42 2.07 -27.08
N PHE A 466 -10.11 2.94 -26.35
CA PHE A 466 -11.44 2.67 -25.79
C PHE A 466 -12.32 3.92 -25.76
N LYS A 467 -13.64 3.70 -25.69
CA LYS A 467 -14.64 4.75 -25.55
C LYS A 467 -15.42 4.56 -24.26
N LEU A 468 -15.54 5.61 -23.48
CA LEU A 468 -16.53 5.72 -22.41
C LEU A 468 -17.79 6.33 -23.02
N ILE A 469 -18.90 5.60 -22.99
CA ILE A 469 -20.18 6.07 -23.53
C ILE A 469 -21.17 6.35 -22.40
N ASN A 470 -22.17 7.18 -22.70
CA ASN A 470 -23.22 7.60 -21.78
C ASN A 470 -22.73 8.43 -20.58
N ILE A 471 -21.59 9.11 -20.74
CA ILE A 471 -21.04 10.04 -19.74
C ILE A 471 -21.68 11.44 -19.86
N ASN A 472 -21.37 12.33 -18.93
CA ASN A 472 -21.78 13.73 -19.00
C ASN A 472 -21.29 14.37 -20.31
N LYS A 473 -22.18 15.16 -20.94
CA LYS A 473 -21.91 15.83 -22.22
C LYS A 473 -21.02 17.05 -22.01
N ASP A 474 -20.08 17.27 -22.92
CA ASP A 474 -19.14 18.39 -22.88
C ASP A 474 -18.37 18.49 -21.55
N ALA A 475 -18.23 17.36 -20.86
CA ALA A 475 -17.56 17.23 -19.57
C ALA A 475 -16.05 17.29 -19.77
N ARG A 476 -15.36 17.89 -18.80
CA ARG A 476 -13.90 18.08 -18.84
C ARG A 476 -13.19 16.99 -18.06
N PHE A 477 -12.25 16.33 -18.70
CA PHE A 477 -11.40 15.33 -18.07
C PHE A 477 -9.96 15.82 -18.00
N ASN A 478 -9.37 15.72 -16.80
CA ASN A 478 -7.93 15.79 -16.64
C ASN A 478 -7.35 14.41 -16.90
N VAL A 479 -6.37 14.32 -17.80
CA VAL A 479 -5.61 13.09 -18.03
C VAL A 479 -4.20 13.33 -17.52
N GLU A 480 -3.80 12.52 -16.55
CA GLU A 480 -2.48 12.56 -15.94
C GLU A 480 -1.74 11.27 -16.24
N ILE A 481 -0.48 11.36 -16.64
CA ILE A 481 0.35 10.20 -16.95
C ILE A 481 1.61 10.27 -16.11
N LEU A 482 1.73 9.31 -15.19
CA LEU A 482 2.97 8.95 -14.52
C LEU A 482 3.77 8.07 -15.47
N ASP A 483 4.94 8.52 -15.86
CA ASP A 483 5.83 7.81 -16.77
C ASP A 483 7.28 7.91 -16.30
N ARG A 484 8.21 7.47 -17.14
CA ARG A 484 9.64 7.50 -16.81
C ARG A 484 10.15 8.92 -16.52
N GLU A 485 9.64 9.92 -17.23
CA GLU A 485 10.17 11.29 -17.24
C GLU A 485 9.36 12.22 -16.32
N ASN A 486 8.07 11.91 -16.08
CA ASN A 486 7.12 12.78 -15.39
C ASN A 486 6.58 12.10 -14.12
N GLY A 487 6.64 12.80 -12.99
CA GLY A 487 6.27 12.27 -11.66
C GLY A 487 7.33 11.31 -11.07
N ASN A 488 8.56 11.37 -11.58
CA ASN A 488 9.64 10.45 -11.25
C ASN A 488 10.91 11.21 -10.83
N ALA A 489 10.96 11.57 -9.54
CA ALA A 489 12.08 12.32 -8.98
C ALA A 489 13.41 11.55 -8.99
N LEU A 490 13.38 10.22 -8.91
CA LEU A 490 14.58 9.40 -9.04
C LEU A 490 15.19 9.58 -10.44
N HIS A 491 14.37 9.49 -11.50
CA HIS A 491 14.84 9.72 -12.87
C HIS A 491 15.39 11.14 -13.05
N ALA A 492 14.69 12.15 -12.52
CA ALA A 492 15.14 13.54 -12.54
C ALA A 492 16.50 13.73 -11.85
N MET A 493 16.71 13.10 -10.69
CA MET A 493 17.98 13.13 -9.98
C MET A 493 19.11 12.48 -10.79
N LYS A 494 18.82 11.37 -11.49
CA LYS A 494 19.78 10.72 -12.39
C LYS A 494 20.21 11.63 -13.54
N GLN A 495 19.25 12.30 -14.18
CA GLN A 495 19.51 13.28 -15.24
C GLN A 495 20.38 14.46 -14.74
N ALA A 496 20.21 14.84 -13.47
CA ALA A 496 20.98 15.90 -12.83
C ALA A 496 22.39 15.46 -12.33
N GLY A 497 22.81 14.22 -12.61
CA GLY A 497 24.15 13.72 -12.30
C GLY A 497 24.31 13.06 -10.93
N GLU A 498 23.21 12.61 -10.30
CA GLU A 498 23.20 11.83 -9.05
C GLU A 498 24.07 12.44 -7.91
N PRO A 499 23.79 13.68 -7.47
CA PRO A 499 24.57 14.30 -6.42
C PRO A 499 24.46 13.52 -5.10
N GLU A 500 25.59 13.31 -4.43
CA GLU A 500 25.64 12.58 -3.15
C GLU A 500 24.84 13.29 -2.04
N THR A 501 24.78 14.62 -2.05
CA THR A 501 23.95 15.43 -1.16
C THR A 501 23.14 16.44 -1.95
N LEU A 502 21.93 16.75 -1.48
CA LEU A 502 21.06 17.75 -2.09
C LEU A 502 21.05 19.02 -1.25
N ASN A 503 21.26 20.17 -1.88
CA ASN A 503 21.00 21.46 -1.26
C ASN A 503 19.48 21.77 -1.25
N ALA A 504 19.07 22.82 -0.53
CA ALA A 504 17.66 23.17 -0.37
C ALA A 504 16.93 23.47 -1.69
N GLU A 505 17.62 24.06 -2.68
CA GLU A 505 17.05 24.37 -3.99
C GLU A 505 16.84 23.09 -4.81
N GLN A 506 17.81 22.17 -4.79
CA GLN A 506 17.71 20.86 -5.44
C GLN A 506 16.60 20.01 -4.81
N VAL A 507 16.46 20.00 -3.48
CA VAL A 507 15.35 19.33 -2.81
C VAL A 507 14.01 19.88 -3.29
N LYS A 508 13.85 21.21 -3.29
CA LYS A 508 12.63 21.86 -3.75
C LYS A 508 12.32 21.54 -5.21
N LEU A 509 13.34 21.55 -6.07
CA LEU A 509 13.19 21.17 -7.48
C LEU A 509 12.73 19.72 -7.61
N LEU A 510 13.35 18.78 -6.88
CA LEU A 510 12.96 17.37 -6.92
C LEU A 510 11.57 17.12 -6.31
N GLN A 511 11.14 17.88 -5.30
CA GLN A 511 9.76 17.85 -4.81
C GLN A 511 8.78 18.29 -5.90
N GLN A 512 9.11 19.33 -6.68
CA GLN A 512 8.30 19.79 -7.80
C GLN A 512 8.28 18.76 -8.94
N MET A 513 9.43 18.23 -9.34
CA MET A 513 9.55 17.22 -10.39
C MET A 513 8.90 15.89 -9.99
N GLY A 514 9.00 15.52 -8.70
CA GLY A 514 8.31 14.37 -8.14
C GLY A 514 6.80 14.50 -8.27
N MET A 515 6.23 15.70 -8.13
CA MET A 515 4.79 15.93 -8.34
C MET A 515 4.37 16.12 -9.80
N ALA A 516 5.28 16.52 -10.69
CA ALA A 516 4.97 16.95 -12.05
C ALA A 516 4.77 15.75 -12.99
N VAL A 517 3.56 15.18 -12.98
CA VAL A 517 3.10 14.21 -14.00
C VAL A 517 2.82 14.89 -15.34
N ARG A 518 2.75 14.11 -16.43
CA ARG A 518 2.35 14.65 -17.73
C ARG A 518 0.84 14.87 -17.73
N GLU A 519 0.39 16.09 -18.00
CA GLU A 519 -1.03 16.44 -17.96
C GLU A 519 -1.56 16.87 -19.32
N GLU A 520 -2.82 16.53 -19.58
CA GLU A 520 -3.58 17.05 -20.71
C GLU A 520 -5.08 17.14 -20.34
N GLN A 521 -5.82 17.92 -21.13
CA GLN A 521 -7.25 18.08 -20.96
C GLN A 521 -7.98 17.53 -22.18
N VAL A 522 -8.99 16.71 -21.94
CA VAL A 522 -9.84 16.15 -22.99
C VAL A 522 -11.32 16.42 -22.69
N LEU A 523 -12.13 16.47 -23.74
CA LEU A 523 -13.56 16.74 -23.63
C LEU A 523 -14.36 15.52 -24.09
N SER A 524 -15.43 15.21 -23.36
CA SER A 524 -16.47 14.36 -23.94
C SER A 524 -17.19 15.10 -25.06
N SER A 525 -17.66 14.35 -26.05
CA SER A 525 -18.48 14.89 -27.12
C SER A 525 -19.87 15.30 -26.61
N SER A 526 -20.58 16.10 -27.41
CA SER A 526 -21.98 16.46 -27.19
C SER A 526 -22.94 15.26 -27.19
N ALA A 527 -22.47 14.10 -27.68
CA ALA A 527 -23.17 12.82 -27.62
C ALA A 527 -22.94 12.06 -26.30
N GLY A 528 -22.14 12.58 -25.36
CA GLY A 528 -21.80 11.90 -24.11
C GLY A 528 -20.83 10.73 -24.33
N VAL A 529 -19.84 10.92 -25.21
CA VAL A 529 -18.81 9.93 -25.51
C VAL A 529 -17.43 10.55 -25.33
N LEU A 530 -16.56 9.93 -24.54
CA LEU A 530 -15.14 10.23 -24.44
C LEU A 530 -14.35 9.13 -25.16
N LEU A 531 -13.51 9.53 -26.12
CA LEU A 531 -12.58 8.64 -26.81
C LEU A 531 -11.19 8.79 -26.18
N ILE A 532 -10.61 7.68 -25.77
CA ILE A 532 -9.23 7.60 -25.28
C ILE A 532 -8.45 6.72 -26.25
N GLY A 533 -7.45 7.30 -26.90
CA GLY A 533 -6.47 6.61 -27.73
C GLY A 533 -5.07 7.03 -27.29
N LYS A 534 -4.41 6.17 -26.50
CA LYS A 534 -3.10 6.47 -25.91
C LYS A 534 -2.19 5.26 -25.98
N VAL A 535 -0.95 5.49 -26.40
CA VAL A 535 0.13 4.51 -26.26
C VAL A 535 0.81 4.77 -24.92
N LEU A 536 0.75 3.79 -24.03
CA LEU A 536 1.48 3.80 -22.76
C LEU A 536 2.75 2.97 -22.90
N GLN A 537 3.88 3.50 -22.44
CA GLN A 537 5.13 2.74 -22.32
C GLN A 537 4.99 1.71 -21.18
N PRO A 538 5.86 0.68 -21.13
CA PRO A 538 5.88 -0.23 -20.00
C PRO A 538 6.00 0.55 -18.68
N TRP A 539 5.23 0.12 -17.68
CA TRP A 539 5.14 0.68 -16.32
C TRP A 539 4.43 2.02 -16.18
N ASP A 540 4.00 2.66 -17.27
CA ASP A 540 3.21 3.89 -17.20
C ASP A 540 1.87 3.65 -16.48
N VAL A 541 1.41 4.68 -15.75
CA VAL A 541 0.10 4.73 -15.10
C VAL A 541 -0.60 6.03 -15.51
N MET A 542 -1.82 5.92 -16.01
CA MET A 542 -2.62 7.03 -16.50
C MET A 542 -3.93 7.15 -15.72
N LEU A 543 -4.17 8.30 -15.11
CA LEU A 543 -5.45 8.69 -14.50
C LEU A 543 -6.24 9.54 -15.50
N ILE A 544 -7.54 9.30 -15.59
CA ILE A 544 -8.49 10.07 -16.39
C ILE A 544 -9.63 10.45 -15.44
N ASP A 545 -9.72 11.71 -15.05
CA ASP A 545 -10.63 12.16 -13.99
C ASP A 545 -11.58 13.26 -14.48
N GLU A 546 -12.88 13.08 -14.25
CA GLU A 546 -13.91 14.05 -14.62
C GLU A 546 -13.95 15.24 -13.64
N THR A 547 -13.43 16.37 -14.10
CA THR A 547 -13.27 17.57 -13.27
C THR A 547 -14.50 18.47 -13.27
N HIS A 548 -15.21 18.61 -14.39
CA HIS A 548 -16.34 19.53 -14.56
C HIS A 548 -17.45 19.00 -15.43
#